data_AF-A0A7L1XHK0-F1
#
_entry.id   AF-A0A7L1XHK0-F1
#
_cell.length_a   1.000
_cell.length_b   1.000
_cell.length_c   1.000
_cell.angle_alpha   90.00
_cell.angle_beta   90.00
_cell.angle_gamma   90.00
#
_symmetry.space_group_name_H-M   'P 1'
#
loop_
_entity.id
_entity.type
_entity.pdbx_description
1 polymer ?
#
loop_
_entity_poly.entity_id
_entity_poly.type
_entity_poly.pdbx_seq_one_letter_code
_entity_poly.pdbx_strand_id
1 'polypeptide(L)'
;NALMEQLRLKYQQKPWSETLKLVHFCMDKPLQRPASSAADGALLSCMEKIERALNAKSLFSVMNRLESLSKQKGLNAHISPSGTVCYVTSNMFYIEVQLDKDGEVVDVKLAHLGEDPVVCDDLVQHLRMKNYEGFGRILEDLSNMYRIPGNSEMRAKGYFALQALEKDLYSMSLLDRTQDVNRVTEVLHGKVGHLVPRTGGTPMNIEFYISPYQVLEAELNPGSQVCGTKAVVTVEGTDTVHKLPLAPLLVDSQAGEDSHLAFLPLTNELSVDLPAVFVLKFHPPIPTSSSSTEEIQRLTGMPGIQISGLERAPLYELIVQSTLKEKCSEDFSTRKSCFLVSLPDGPKHHYFINKGPEKPDLAGVLVSKIPFSHPKCVPGVIEILRHQVAYNNLISSCVSEKDINEDGDSQQLYFEVAPHKNTSFSVFFLHPVTENLACVIIDLVTSREVQCHLHLNPQDPSLNSSNDFITRAVKRCMSVPVVMRAIFRNAAKAKADN
;
A
#
# COMPACT_ATOMS: atom_id res chain seq x y z
N ASN A 1 -17.37 -58.45 16.22
CA ASN A 1 -18.83 -58.42 15.96
C ASN A 1 -19.73 -58.57 17.19
N ALA A 2 -19.24 -58.93 18.39
CA ALA A 2 -20.10 -59.05 19.58
C ALA A 2 -20.73 -57.73 20.08
N LEU A 3 -20.06 -56.58 19.87
CA LEU A 3 -20.54 -55.27 20.32
C LEU A 3 -21.77 -54.79 19.53
N MET A 4 -21.76 -55.00 18.21
CA MET A 4 -22.87 -54.63 17.32
C MET A 4 -24.11 -55.48 17.61
N GLU A 5 -23.92 -56.72 18.02
CA GLU A 5 -24.98 -57.65 18.36
C GLU A 5 -25.62 -57.32 19.72
N GLN A 6 -24.80 -56.92 20.71
CA GLN A 6 -25.28 -56.38 21.98
C GLN A 6 -26.03 -55.06 21.83
N LEU A 7 -25.57 -54.16 20.96
CA LEU A 7 -26.28 -52.91 20.67
C LEU A 7 -27.60 -53.19 19.97
N ARG A 8 -27.64 -54.13 19.01
CA ARG A 8 -28.86 -54.50 18.31
C ARG A 8 -29.91 -55.06 19.27
N LEU A 9 -29.54 -55.95 20.20
CA LEU A 9 -30.43 -56.48 21.22
C LEU A 9 -30.92 -55.40 22.20
N LYS A 10 -30.06 -54.44 22.57
CA LYS A 10 -30.39 -53.37 23.53
C LYS A 10 -31.38 -52.33 22.98
N TYR A 11 -31.42 -52.13 21.66
CA TYR A 11 -32.28 -51.14 21.00
C TYR A 11 -33.45 -51.75 20.23
N GLN A 12 -33.60 -53.07 20.22
CA GLN A 12 -34.68 -53.77 19.50
C GLN A 12 -36.09 -53.49 20.06
N GLN A 13 -36.20 -53.05 21.32
CA GLN A 13 -37.48 -52.80 22.00
C GLN A 13 -37.81 -51.32 22.24
N LYS A 14 -37.00 -50.38 21.74
CA LYS A 14 -37.30 -48.95 21.91
C LYS A 14 -38.10 -48.38 20.75
N PRO A 15 -39.19 -47.63 21.00
CA PRO A 15 -39.94 -46.98 19.93
C PRO A 15 -39.03 -45.97 19.21
N TRP A 16 -39.15 -45.92 17.88
CA TRP A 16 -38.29 -45.11 16.99
C TRP A 16 -38.24 -43.62 17.36
N SER A 17 -39.31 -43.12 17.99
CA SER A 17 -39.40 -41.75 18.51
C SER A 17 -38.40 -41.44 19.62
N GLU A 18 -38.06 -42.41 20.49
CA GLU A 18 -37.03 -42.22 21.52
C GLU A 18 -35.62 -42.30 20.92
N THR A 19 -35.42 -43.16 19.93
CA THR A 19 -34.15 -43.25 19.20
C THR A 19 -33.85 -41.95 18.44
N LEU A 20 -34.86 -41.38 17.78
CA LEU A 20 -34.74 -40.07 17.12
C LEU A 20 -34.47 -38.92 18.09
N LYS A 21 -35.09 -38.93 19.28
CA LYS A 21 -34.79 -37.94 20.34
C LYS A 21 -33.38 -38.09 20.88
N LEU A 22 -32.90 -39.32 21.03
CA LEU A 22 -31.53 -39.58 21.49
C LEU A 22 -30.51 -39.14 20.43
N VAL A 23 -30.79 -39.36 19.15
CA VAL A 23 -29.93 -38.89 18.04
C VAL A 23 -29.92 -37.37 17.97
N HIS A 24 -31.07 -36.70 18.05
CA HIS A 24 -31.12 -35.23 18.14
C HIS A 24 -30.38 -34.71 19.38
N PHE A 25 -30.57 -35.33 20.54
CA PHE A 25 -29.87 -34.94 21.77
C PHE A 25 -28.34 -35.14 21.70
N CYS A 26 -27.87 -36.15 20.97
CA CYS A 26 -26.44 -36.36 20.71
C CYS A 26 -25.89 -35.40 19.64
N MET A 27 -26.72 -34.94 18.72
CA MET A 27 -26.36 -33.96 17.69
C MET A 27 -26.39 -32.50 18.22
N ASP A 28 -27.31 -32.20 19.14
CA ASP A 28 -27.51 -30.86 19.73
C ASP A 28 -26.58 -30.57 20.91
N LYS A 29 -25.88 -31.57 21.45
CA LYS A 29 -24.81 -31.31 22.42
C LYS A 29 -23.55 -30.93 21.66
N PRO A 30 -23.08 -29.66 21.73
CA PRO A 30 -21.73 -29.36 21.26
C PRO A 30 -20.78 -30.19 22.12
N LEU A 31 -20.00 -31.04 21.47
CA LEU A 31 -18.94 -31.78 22.13
C LEU A 31 -18.03 -30.77 22.85
N GLN A 32 -18.11 -30.72 24.18
CA GLN A 32 -16.98 -30.30 25.00
C GLN A 32 -15.85 -31.29 24.74
N ARG A 33 -15.11 -31.07 23.66
CA ARG A 33 -13.83 -31.72 23.38
C ARG A 33 -12.71 -30.75 23.78
N PRO A 34 -11.62 -31.25 24.38
CA PRO A 34 -10.44 -30.44 24.62
C PRO A 34 -9.91 -29.90 23.29
N ALA A 35 -9.37 -28.69 23.32
CA ALA A 35 -8.78 -28.01 22.18
C ALA A 35 -7.74 -28.88 21.45
N SER A 36 -7.64 -28.64 20.15
CA SER A 36 -6.64 -29.11 19.18
C SER A 36 -6.97 -30.40 18.41
N SER A 37 -7.53 -30.23 17.21
CA SER A 37 -7.09 -31.02 16.06
C SER A 37 -7.14 -30.13 14.80
N ALA A 38 -6.04 -30.08 14.05
CA ALA A 38 -5.94 -29.32 12.80
C ALA A 38 -6.92 -29.80 11.69
N ALA A 39 -7.55 -30.97 11.90
CA ALA A 39 -8.52 -31.55 10.98
C ALA A 39 -9.86 -30.80 10.95
N ASP A 40 -10.28 -30.19 12.07
CA ASP A 40 -11.54 -29.42 12.13
C ASP A 40 -11.42 -28.11 11.35
N GLY A 41 -10.23 -27.47 11.36
CA GLY A 41 -9.97 -26.26 10.57
C GLY A 41 -9.99 -26.51 9.06
N ALA A 42 -9.47 -27.66 8.62
CA ALA A 42 -9.50 -28.06 7.21
C ALA A 42 -10.92 -28.38 6.73
N LEU A 43 -11.74 -28.99 7.60
CA LEU A 43 -13.13 -29.36 7.30
C LEU A 43 -14.04 -28.14 7.29
N LEU A 44 -13.88 -27.20 8.23
CA LEU A 44 -14.49 -25.86 8.19
C LEU A 44 -14.09 -25.10 6.92
N SER A 45 -12.80 -25.07 6.58
CA SER A 45 -12.32 -24.43 5.35
C SER A 45 -12.89 -25.09 4.08
N CYS A 46 -13.03 -26.42 4.05
CA CYS A 46 -13.66 -27.13 2.95
C CYS A 46 -15.17 -26.86 2.87
N MET A 47 -15.88 -26.84 3.99
CA MET A 47 -17.29 -26.46 4.04
C MET A 47 -17.49 -25.02 3.56
N GLU A 48 -16.66 -24.08 4.01
CA GLU A 48 -16.70 -22.71 3.51
C GLU A 48 -16.39 -22.63 2.01
N LYS A 49 -15.45 -23.43 1.48
CA LYS A 49 -15.16 -23.50 0.04
C LYS A 49 -16.35 -24.06 -0.76
N ILE A 50 -17.02 -25.08 -0.22
CA ILE A 50 -18.22 -25.69 -0.83
C ILE A 50 -19.39 -24.70 -0.77
N GLU A 51 -19.60 -24.01 0.35
CA GLU A 51 -20.63 -22.99 0.51
C GLU A 51 -20.33 -21.75 -0.36
N ARG A 52 -19.06 -21.41 -0.58
CA ARG A 52 -18.61 -20.41 -1.56
C ARG A 52 -18.89 -20.84 -3.00
N ALA A 53 -18.81 -22.13 -3.32
CA ALA A 53 -19.04 -22.69 -4.66
C ALA A 53 -20.53 -22.95 -4.95
N LEU A 54 -21.34 -23.17 -3.92
CA LEU A 54 -22.79 -23.28 -4.04
C LEU A 54 -23.35 -21.88 -4.33
N ASN A 55 -23.66 -21.64 -5.60
CA ASN A 55 -24.28 -20.42 -6.11
C ASN A 55 -25.62 -20.16 -5.39
N ALA A 56 -25.56 -19.44 -4.28
CA ALA A 56 -26.73 -19.17 -3.49
C ALA A 56 -27.51 -17.99 -4.08
N LYS A 57 -28.67 -18.31 -4.66
CA LYS A 57 -29.69 -17.35 -5.12
C LYS A 57 -30.79 -17.14 -4.08
N SER A 58 -30.58 -17.56 -2.83
CA SER A 58 -31.58 -17.40 -1.77
C SER A 58 -31.15 -16.33 -0.78
N LEU A 59 -32.09 -15.44 -0.46
CA LEU A 59 -31.97 -14.40 0.56
C LEU A 59 -31.35 -14.94 1.87
N PHE A 60 -31.77 -16.14 2.29
CA PHE A 60 -31.29 -16.77 3.52
C PHE A 60 -29.78 -17.05 3.50
N SER A 61 -29.24 -17.47 2.35
CA SER A 61 -27.81 -17.77 2.25
C SER A 61 -26.95 -16.51 2.22
N VAL A 62 -27.41 -15.43 1.56
CA VAL A 62 -26.74 -14.12 1.60
C VAL A 62 -26.71 -13.60 3.05
N MET A 63 -27.82 -13.70 3.77
CA MET A 63 -27.90 -13.29 5.18
C MET A 63 -26.99 -14.11 6.11
N ASN A 64 -27.01 -15.44 6.01
CA ASN A 64 -26.11 -16.28 6.81
C ASN A 64 -24.64 -15.98 6.53
N ARG A 65 -24.30 -15.68 5.27
CA ARG A 65 -22.94 -15.34 4.87
C ARG A 65 -22.52 -13.98 5.42
N LEU A 66 -23.40 -12.98 5.40
CA LEU A 66 -23.17 -11.68 6.04
C LEU A 66 -23.01 -11.82 7.56
N GLU A 67 -23.86 -12.64 8.20
CA GLU A 67 -23.79 -12.89 9.64
C GLU A 67 -22.50 -13.61 10.04
N SER A 68 -22.13 -14.67 9.29
CA SER A 68 -20.89 -15.42 9.49
C SER A 68 -19.66 -14.53 9.31
N LEU A 69 -19.61 -13.75 8.23
CA LEU A 69 -18.51 -12.83 7.94
C LEU A 69 -18.37 -11.74 9.00
N SER A 70 -19.49 -11.18 9.46
CA SER A 70 -19.50 -10.17 10.52
C SER A 70 -18.96 -10.74 11.83
N LYS A 71 -19.42 -11.94 12.22
CA LYS A 71 -18.92 -12.64 13.41
C LYS A 71 -17.44 -12.97 13.31
N GLN A 72 -16.96 -13.40 12.14
CA GLN A 72 -15.54 -13.66 11.89
C GLN A 72 -14.69 -12.41 12.11
N LYS A 73 -15.21 -11.23 11.77
CA LYS A 73 -14.55 -9.94 11.99
C LYS A 73 -14.81 -9.34 13.38
N GLY A 74 -15.45 -10.09 14.29
CA GLY A 74 -15.71 -9.67 15.67
C GLY A 74 -16.86 -8.67 15.82
N LEU A 75 -17.73 -8.56 14.80
CA LEU A 75 -18.90 -7.70 14.77
C LEU A 75 -20.18 -8.51 15.06
N ASN A 76 -21.19 -7.83 15.59
CA ASN A 76 -22.49 -8.43 15.78
C ASN A 76 -23.31 -8.27 14.50
N ALA A 77 -24.13 -9.26 14.17
CA ALA A 77 -25.07 -9.17 13.07
C ALA A 77 -26.45 -9.63 13.53
N HIS A 78 -27.48 -8.91 13.13
CA HIS A 78 -28.86 -9.25 13.43
C HIS A 78 -29.74 -9.04 12.21
N ILE A 79 -30.70 -9.94 12.04
CA ILE A 79 -31.65 -9.92 10.93
C ILE A 79 -32.95 -9.31 11.42
N SER A 80 -33.48 -8.36 10.66
CA SER A 80 -34.77 -7.74 10.92
C SER A 80 -35.91 -8.78 10.95
N PRO A 81 -37.00 -8.55 11.72
CA PRO A 81 -38.17 -9.42 11.70
C PRO A 81 -38.84 -9.55 10.32
N SER A 82 -38.66 -8.58 9.43
CA SER A 82 -39.15 -8.64 8.05
C SER A 82 -38.35 -9.61 7.17
N GLY A 83 -37.16 -10.02 7.62
CA GLY A 83 -36.28 -10.91 6.87
C GLY A 83 -35.69 -10.27 5.61
N THR A 84 -35.73 -8.95 5.47
CA THR A 84 -35.23 -8.23 4.27
C THR A 84 -34.06 -7.30 4.57
N VAL A 85 -33.77 -7.05 5.84
CA VAL A 85 -32.68 -6.17 6.28
C VAL A 85 -31.77 -6.91 7.24
N CYS A 86 -30.46 -6.81 7.01
CA CYS A 86 -29.41 -7.29 7.89
C CYS A 86 -28.65 -6.11 8.47
N TYR A 87 -28.51 -6.07 9.79
CA TYR A 87 -27.78 -5.03 10.49
C TYR A 87 -26.49 -5.60 11.05
N VAL A 88 -25.36 -5.00 10.68
CA VAL A 88 -24.04 -5.30 11.24
C VAL A 88 -23.68 -4.19 12.22
N THR A 89 -23.53 -4.52 13.50
CA THR A 89 -23.34 -3.53 14.57
C THR A 89 -22.02 -3.69 15.31
N SER A 90 -21.45 -2.54 15.67
CA SER A 90 -20.38 -2.41 16.66
C SER A 90 -20.81 -1.39 17.73
N ASN A 91 -19.93 -1.15 18.71
CA ASN A 91 -20.16 -0.10 19.71
C ASN A 91 -20.04 1.33 19.14
N MET A 92 -19.45 1.49 17.95
CA MET A 92 -19.10 2.79 17.38
C MET A 92 -19.78 3.10 16.04
N PHE A 93 -20.34 2.09 15.37
CA PHE A 93 -21.03 2.25 14.09
C PHE A 93 -21.99 1.07 13.85
N TYR A 94 -22.93 1.26 12.93
CA TYR A 94 -23.71 0.16 12.38
C TYR A 94 -23.87 0.30 10.87
N ILE A 95 -24.07 -0.84 10.21
CA ILE A 95 -24.33 -0.94 8.77
C ILE A 95 -25.68 -1.61 8.59
N GLU A 96 -26.55 -1.01 7.80
CA GLU A 96 -27.84 -1.53 7.38
C GLU A 96 -27.72 -2.03 5.93
N VAL A 97 -27.84 -3.33 5.72
CA VAL A 97 -27.86 -3.96 4.39
C VAL A 97 -29.29 -4.34 4.04
N GLN A 98 -29.85 -3.67 3.03
CA GLN A 98 -31.19 -3.94 2.53
C GLN A 98 -31.14 -4.86 1.31
N LEU A 99 -31.87 -5.96 1.39
CA LEU A 99 -32.00 -6.98 0.35
C LEU A 99 -33.43 -6.97 -0.21
N ASP A 100 -33.57 -7.30 -1.50
CA ASP A 100 -34.87 -7.58 -2.10
C ASP A 100 -35.33 -9.02 -1.82
N LYS A 101 -36.52 -9.40 -2.30
CA LYS A 101 -37.08 -10.75 -2.08
C LYS A 101 -36.31 -11.85 -2.82
N ASP A 102 -35.51 -11.48 -3.82
CA ASP A 102 -34.71 -12.39 -4.64
C ASP A 102 -33.28 -12.55 -4.06
N GLY A 103 -32.94 -11.80 -3.01
CA GLY A 103 -31.64 -11.85 -2.32
C GLY A 103 -30.58 -10.93 -2.91
N GLU A 104 -30.97 -10.00 -3.80
CA GLU A 104 -30.08 -8.99 -4.36
C GLU A 104 -30.02 -7.74 -3.47
N VAL A 105 -28.87 -7.07 -3.47
CA VAL A 105 -28.59 -5.93 -2.59
C VAL A 105 -29.19 -4.65 -3.19
N VAL A 106 -30.19 -4.13 -2.49
CA VAL A 106 -30.90 -2.90 -2.87
C VAL A 106 -30.09 -1.69 -2.44
N ASP A 107 -29.73 -1.62 -1.16
CA ASP A 107 -29.08 -0.47 -0.55
C ASP A 107 -28.20 -0.91 0.64
N VAL A 108 -27.17 -0.12 0.94
CA VAL A 108 -26.33 -0.29 2.12
C VAL A 108 -26.08 1.07 2.75
N LYS A 109 -26.46 1.23 4.02
CA LYS A 109 -26.25 2.47 4.78
C LYS A 109 -25.28 2.25 5.91
N LEU A 110 -24.36 3.19 6.11
CA LEU A 110 -23.41 3.22 7.23
C LEU A 110 -23.74 4.42 8.13
N ALA A 111 -23.84 4.18 9.43
CA ALA A 111 -23.98 5.22 10.44
C ALA A 111 -22.92 5.07 11.52
N HIS A 112 -22.17 6.14 11.74
CA HIS A 112 -21.24 6.26 12.87
C HIS A 112 -21.98 6.76 14.11
N LEU A 113 -21.41 6.53 15.30
CA LEU A 113 -22.01 6.95 16.56
C LEU A 113 -22.27 8.47 16.57
N GLY A 114 -23.55 8.85 16.58
CA GLY A 114 -23.99 10.26 16.59
C GLY A 114 -24.12 10.91 15.22
N GLU A 115 -23.93 10.17 14.12
CA GLU A 115 -24.16 10.65 12.75
C GLU A 115 -25.41 9.99 12.13
N ASP A 116 -26.00 10.66 11.14
CA ASP A 116 -27.10 10.11 10.35
C ASP A 116 -26.60 9.01 9.38
N PRO A 117 -27.43 8.00 9.05
CA PRO A 117 -27.05 6.96 8.10
C PRO A 117 -26.83 7.51 6.69
N VAL A 118 -25.69 7.19 6.10
CA VAL A 118 -25.31 7.58 4.74
C VAL A 118 -25.24 6.35 3.84
N VAL A 119 -25.79 6.46 2.63
CA VAL A 119 -25.70 5.42 1.60
C VAL A 119 -24.25 5.24 1.18
N CYS A 120 -23.78 4.00 1.12
CA CYS A 120 -22.41 3.65 0.77
C CYS A 120 -22.36 2.81 -0.51
N ASP A 121 -22.15 3.48 -1.65
CA ASP A 121 -22.11 2.85 -2.97
C ASP A 121 -21.01 1.77 -3.08
N ASP A 122 -19.86 1.96 -2.41
CA ASP A 122 -18.76 0.99 -2.42
C ASP A 122 -19.18 -0.34 -1.80
N LEU A 123 -19.87 -0.30 -0.64
CA LEU A 123 -20.39 -1.50 0.01
C LEU A 123 -21.48 -2.16 -0.84
N VAL A 124 -22.35 -1.37 -1.48
CA VAL A 124 -23.35 -1.87 -2.42
C VAL A 124 -22.67 -2.60 -3.58
N GLN A 125 -21.64 -2.02 -4.19
CA GLN A 125 -20.91 -2.63 -5.31
C GLN A 125 -20.22 -3.93 -4.89
N HIS A 126 -19.51 -3.96 -3.76
CA HIS A 126 -18.87 -5.18 -3.28
C HIS A 126 -19.87 -6.31 -3.05
N LEU A 127 -21.03 -6.02 -2.46
CA LEU A 127 -22.05 -7.03 -2.21
C LEU A 127 -22.77 -7.48 -3.49
N ARG A 128 -23.10 -6.56 -4.42
CA ARG A 128 -23.67 -6.90 -5.74
C ARG A 128 -22.72 -7.75 -6.59
N MET A 129 -21.42 -7.46 -6.53
CA MET A 129 -20.39 -8.27 -7.18
C MET A 129 -20.07 -9.57 -6.43
N LYS A 130 -20.75 -9.85 -5.31
CA LYS A 130 -20.49 -11.00 -4.41
C LYS A 130 -19.03 -11.07 -3.94
N ASN A 131 -18.37 -9.91 -3.88
CA ASN A 131 -17.01 -9.74 -3.39
C ASN A 131 -17.01 -9.57 -1.86
N TYR A 132 -17.37 -10.65 -1.17
CA TYR A 132 -17.43 -10.70 0.29
C TYR A 132 -16.07 -10.50 0.96
N GLU A 133 -14.97 -10.86 0.28
CA GLU A 133 -13.61 -10.58 0.74
C GLU A 133 -13.34 -9.07 0.81
N GLY A 134 -13.73 -8.32 -0.22
CA GLY A 134 -13.67 -6.86 -0.24
C GLY A 134 -14.52 -6.24 0.87
N PHE A 135 -15.76 -6.70 1.02
CA PHE A 135 -16.64 -6.26 2.10
C PHE A 135 -16.05 -6.55 3.50
N GLY A 136 -15.48 -7.74 3.69
CA GLY A 136 -14.82 -8.14 4.94
C GLY A 136 -13.60 -7.28 5.28
N ARG A 137 -12.84 -6.83 4.28
CA ARG A 137 -11.74 -5.86 4.49
C ARG A 137 -12.27 -4.51 4.94
N ILE A 138 -13.34 -4.01 4.32
CA ILE A 138 -13.94 -2.72 4.73
C ILE A 138 -14.45 -2.77 6.17
N LEU A 139 -15.07 -3.88 6.60
CA LEU A 139 -15.48 -4.09 8.00
C LEU A 139 -14.29 -4.06 8.97
N GLU A 140 -13.17 -4.66 8.56
CA GLU A 140 -11.94 -4.67 9.34
C GLU A 140 -11.31 -3.28 9.44
N ASP A 141 -11.29 -2.52 8.34
CA ASP A 141 -10.78 -1.15 8.30
C ASP A 141 -11.64 -0.20 9.16
N LEU A 142 -12.98 -0.32 9.10
CA LEU A 142 -13.91 0.39 9.98
C LEU A 142 -13.65 0.07 11.46
N SER A 143 -13.41 -1.19 11.78
CA SER A 143 -13.12 -1.63 13.15
C SER A 143 -11.76 -1.09 13.62
N ASN A 144 -10.75 -1.10 12.74
CA ASN A 144 -9.40 -0.62 13.04
C ASN A 144 -9.37 0.89 13.32
N MET A 145 -10.19 1.68 12.64
CA MET A 145 -10.30 3.14 12.86
C MET A 145 -10.69 3.49 14.31
N TYR A 146 -11.45 2.63 14.99
CA TYR A 146 -11.89 2.85 16.37
C TYR A 146 -10.99 2.19 17.44
N ARG A 147 -9.79 1.70 17.07
CA ARG A 147 -8.82 1.09 18.02
C ARG A 147 -8.03 2.15 18.79
N ILE A 148 -8.74 3.09 19.39
CA ILE A 148 -8.19 4.12 20.26
C ILE A 148 -8.44 3.71 21.72
N PRO A 149 -7.41 3.72 22.59
CA PRO A 149 -7.56 3.51 24.02
C PRO A 149 -8.61 4.45 24.63
N GLY A 150 -9.44 3.91 25.53
CA GLY A 150 -10.46 4.68 26.24
C GLY A 150 -11.90 4.26 25.95
N ASN A 151 -12.82 5.11 26.42
CA ASN A 151 -14.26 4.92 26.34
C ASN A 151 -14.82 5.28 24.93
N SER A 152 -16.12 5.07 24.71
CA SER A 152 -16.78 5.39 23.44
C SER A 152 -16.68 6.89 23.08
N GLU A 153 -16.70 7.77 24.07
CA GLU A 153 -16.55 9.22 23.85
C GLU A 153 -15.18 9.58 23.29
N MET A 154 -14.09 9.03 23.85
CA MET A 154 -12.73 9.24 23.33
C MET A 154 -12.58 8.70 21.90
N ARG A 155 -13.17 7.53 21.61
CA ARG A 155 -13.16 6.95 20.26
C ARG A 155 -13.95 7.81 19.25
N ALA A 156 -15.07 8.39 19.67
CA ALA A 156 -15.84 9.33 18.85
C ALA A 156 -15.02 10.60 18.56
N LYS A 157 -14.35 11.16 19.57
CA LYS A 157 -13.46 12.32 19.39
C LYS A 157 -12.29 12.01 18.45
N GLY A 158 -11.73 10.80 18.49
CA GLY A 158 -10.71 10.37 17.54
C GLY A 158 -11.21 10.31 16.09
N TYR A 159 -12.46 9.87 15.89
CA TYR A 159 -13.12 9.91 14.57
C TYR A 159 -13.35 11.35 14.08
N PHE A 160 -13.83 12.25 14.94
CA PHE A 160 -13.97 13.67 14.58
C PHE A 160 -12.63 14.33 14.24
N ALA A 161 -11.57 13.97 14.99
CA ALA A 161 -10.22 14.43 14.69
C ALA A 161 -9.75 13.95 13.30
N LEU A 162 -10.04 12.68 12.95
CA LEU A 162 -9.75 12.16 11.62
C LEU A 162 -10.53 12.92 10.52
N GLN A 163 -11.83 13.16 10.71
CA GLN A 163 -12.64 13.95 9.75
C GLN A 163 -12.10 15.38 9.59
N ALA A 164 -11.65 16.01 10.67
CA ALA A 164 -11.05 17.35 10.62
C ALA A 164 -9.75 17.34 9.79
N LEU A 165 -8.89 16.36 10.02
CA LEU A 165 -7.67 16.15 9.22
C LEU A 165 -8.00 15.89 7.75
N GLU A 166 -8.97 15.02 7.46
CA GLU A 166 -9.40 14.68 6.10
C GLU A 166 -9.85 15.94 5.33
N LYS A 167 -10.60 16.83 5.99
CA LYS A 167 -11.01 18.12 5.42
C LYS A 167 -9.82 19.04 5.14
N ASP A 168 -8.88 19.17 6.08
CA ASP A 168 -7.67 19.99 5.87
C ASP A 168 -6.83 19.47 4.70
N LEU A 169 -6.64 18.15 4.59
CA LEU A 169 -5.92 17.51 3.49
C LEU A 169 -6.62 17.69 2.15
N TYR A 170 -7.94 17.54 2.13
CA TYR A 170 -8.74 17.79 0.94
C TYR A 170 -8.61 19.26 0.49
N SER A 171 -8.78 20.22 1.39
CA SER A 171 -8.60 21.64 1.06
C SER A 171 -7.17 21.93 0.58
N MET A 172 -6.14 21.36 1.22
CA MET A 172 -4.75 21.47 0.76
C MET A 172 -4.53 20.91 -0.64
N SER A 173 -5.23 19.84 -1.02
CA SER A 173 -5.15 19.24 -2.36
C SER A 173 -5.76 20.10 -3.46
N LEU A 174 -6.71 20.97 -3.10
CA LEU A 174 -7.38 21.88 -4.03
C LEU A 174 -6.60 23.18 -4.22
N LEU A 175 -5.71 23.52 -3.30
CA LEU A 175 -4.86 24.70 -3.43
C LEU A 175 -3.92 24.53 -4.63
N ASP A 176 -3.86 25.57 -5.46
CA ASP A 176 -3.07 25.63 -6.70
C ASP A 176 -3.58 24.69 -7.82
N ARG A 177 -4.79 24.11 -7.67
CA ARG A 177 -5.42 23.28 -8.71
C ARG A 177 -6.03 24.15 -9.81
N THR A 178 -5.59 23.99 -11.05
CA THR A 178 -6.28 24.53 -12.23
C THR A 178 -7.40 23.58 -12.68
N GLN A 179 -8.36 24.05 -13.47
CA GLN A 179 -9.53 23.25 -13.88
C GLN A 179 -9.19 21.99 -14.72
N ASP A 180 -7.98 21.91 -15.30
CA ASP A 180 -7.55 20.85 -16.22
C ASP A 180 -6.34 20.03 -15.72
N VAL A 181 -6.14 19.92 -14.40
CA VAL A 181 -4.98 19.16 -13.88
C VAL A 181 -5.22 17.64 -14.01
N ASN A 182 -4.36 16.99 -14.80
CA ASN A 182 -4.31 15.52 -14.91
C ASN A 182 -3.83 14.88 -13.58
N ARG A 183 -4.35 13.69 -13.22
CA ARG A 183 -3.95 12.87 -12.06
C ARG A 183 -2.42 12.83 -11.88
N VAL A 184 -1.66 12.59 -12.94
CA VAL A 184 -0.18 12.50 -12.87
C VAL A 184 0.44 13.80 -12.35
N THR A 185 -0.09 14.94 -12.79
CA THR A 185 0.36 16.26 -12.33
C THR A 185 0.01 16.45 -10.86
N GLU A 186 -1.16 16.02 -10.41
CA GLU A 186 -1.55 16.10 -8.99
C GLU A 186 -0.65 15.22 -8.10
N VAL A 187 -0.39 13.98 -8.53
CA VAL A 187 0.49 13.05 -7.83
C VAL A 187 1.88 13.65 -7.65
N LEU A 188 2.47 14.16 -8.74
CA LEU A 188 3.85 14.62 -8.71
C LEU A 188 4.02 16.05 -8.18
N HIS A 189 3.09 16.96 -8.47
CA HIS A 189 3.24 18.40 -8.22
C HIS A 189 2.29 18.96 -7.16
N GLY A 190 1.21 18.26 -6.82
CA GLY A 190 0.27 18.71 -5.79
C GLY A 190 0.93 18.81 -4.41
N LYS A 191 0.46 19.73 -3.58
CA LYS A 191 1.03 19.95 -2.22
C LYS A 191 1.01 18.68 -1.38
N VAL A 192 -0.09 17.94 -1.42
CA VAL A 192 -0.25 16.66 -0.71
C VAL A 192 -0.23 15.45 -1.64
N GLY A 193 -0.35 15.62 -2.95
CA GLY A 193 -0.50 14.54 -3.94
C GLY A 193 -1.95 14.43 -4.45
N HIS A 194 -2.24 13.35 -5.18
CA HIS A 194 -3.60 13.04 -5.61
C HIS A 194 -4.35 12.36 -4.47
N LEU A 195 -5.40 13.01 -3.98
CA LEU A 195 -6.14 12.58 -2.81
C LEU A 195 -7.44 11.87 -3.21
N VAL A 196 -7.63 10.67 -2.67
CA VAL A 196 -8.88 9.91 -2.79
C VAL A 196 -9.60 9.99 -1.44
N PRO A 197 -10.75 10.69 -1.35
CA PRO A 197 -11.50 10.81 -0.11
C PRO A 197 -11.94 9.46 0.46
N ARG A 198 -12.17 9.43 1.78
CA ARG A 198 -12.73 8.26 2.45
C ARG A 198 -14.17 8.02 2.00
N THR A 199 -14.49 6.77 1.68
CA THR A 199 -15.83 6.35 1.24
C THR A 199 -16.31 5.16 2.07
N GLY A 200 -17.35 5.39 2.88
CA GLY A 200 -17.86 4.43 3.86
C GLY A 200 -16.78 4.01 4.86
N GLY A 201 -16.12 2.89 4.58
CA GLY A 201 -15.03 2.34 5.39
C GLY A 201 -13.68 2.21 4.70
N THR A 202 -13.56 2.57 3.41
CA THR A 202 -12.27 2.62 2.73
C THR A 202 -11.54 3.90 3.16
N PRO A 203 -10.40 3.83 3.86
CA PRO A 203 -9.72 5.01 4.40
C PRO A 203 -9.25 5.97 3.31
N MET A 204 -9.11 7.25 3.65
CA MET A 204 -8.55 8.26 2.74
C MET A 204 -7.14 7.86 2.29
N ASN A 205 -6.87 8.00 0.99
CA ASN A 205 -5.60 7.64 0.39
C ASN A 205 -4.95 8.82 -0.33
N ILE A 206 -3.64 8.93 -0.20
CA ILE A 206 -2.82 9.93 -0.88
C ILE A 206 -1.88 9.20 -1.83
N GLU A 207 -2.05 9.39 -3.13
CA GLU A 207 -1.09 8.96 -4.13
C GLU A 207 -0.08 10.08 -4.37
N PHE A 208 1.19 9.84 -4.04
CA PHE A 208 2.19 10.89 -3.99
C PHE A 208 3.36 10.71 -4.97
N TYR A 209 3.56 9.52 -5.54
CA TYR A 209 4.60 9.30 -6.54
C TYR A 209 4.16 8.31 -7.60
N ILE A 210 4.48 8.60 -8.86
CA ILE A 210 4.34 7.68 -10.00
C ILE A 210 5.51 7.92 -10.96
N SER A 211 6.19 6.85 -11.40
CA SER A 211 7.31 7.01 -12.32
C SER A 211 6.82 7.29 -13.75
N PRO A 212 7.55 8.09 -14.56
CA PRO A 212 7.21 8.30 -15.96
C PRO A 212 7.08 7.01 -16.78
N TYR A 213 7.87 5.97 -16.45
CA TYR A 213 7.76 4.67 -17.10
C TYR A 213 6.45 3.96 -16.81
N GLN A 214 5.98 4.01 -15.55
CA GLN A 214 4.67 3.47 -15.16
C GLN A 214 3.52 4.22 -15.85
N VAL A 215 3.62 5.54 -15.98
CA VAL A 215 2.63 6.33 -16.74
C VAL A 215 2.58 5.86 -18.20
N LEU A 216 3.73 5.71 -18.83
CA LEU A 216 3.82 5.20 -20.20
C LEU A 216 3.25 3.78 -20.34
N GLU A 217 3.51 2.90 -19.37
CA GLU A 217 2.96 1.54 -19.36
C GLU A 217 1.42 1.53 -19.28
N ALA A 218 0.84 2.45 -18.50
CA ALA A 218 -0.61 2.62 -18.41
C ALA A 218 -1.23 3.09 -19.74
N GLU A 219 -0.55 4.01 -20.44
CA GLU A 219 -0.97 4.52 -21.75
C GLU A 219 -0.89 3.44 -22.84
N LEU A 220 0.16 2.61 -22.81
CA LEU A 220 0.36 1.53 -23.79
C LEU A 220 -0.55 0.33 -23.56
N ASN A 221 -0.98 0.09 -22.33
CA ASN A 221 -1.83 -1.04 -21.95
C ASN A 221 -3.14 -0.55 -21.29
N PRO A 222 -4.11 -0.02 -22.07
CA PRO A 222 -5.40 0.43 -21.56
C PRO A 222 -6.19 -0.75 -20.98
N GLY A 223 -6.11 -0.92 -19.66
CA GLY A 223 -6.61 -2.07 -18.90
C GLY A 223 -5.71 -2.48 -17.73
N SER A 224 -4.43 -2.09 -17.77
CA SER A 224 -3.51 -2.22 -16.65
C SER A 224 -3.79 -1.11 -15.61
N GLN A 225 -4.20 -1.48 -14.40
CA GLN A 225 -4.41 -0.53 -13.32
C GLN A 225 -3.07 -0.11 -12.72
N VAL A 226 -2.38 0.81 -13.37
CA VAL A 226 -1.12 1.38 -12.85
C VAL A 226 -1.44 2.29 -11.68
N CYS A 227 -1.01 1.83 -10.50
CA CYS A 227 -1.13 2.53 -9.23
C CYS A 227 0.24 3.03 -8.82
N GLY A 228 0.39 4.34 -8.63
CA GLY A 228 1.56 4.92 -8.00
C GLY A 228 1.63 4.56 -6.51
N THR A 229 2.68 5.06 -5.87
CA THR A 229 2.90 4.85 -4.43
C THR A 229 1.89 5.65 -3.62
N LYS A 230 1.22 4.95 -2.69
CA LYS A 230 0.12 5.48 -1.89
C LYS A 230 0.44 5.46 -0.39
N ALA A 231 -0.12 6.43 0.32
CA ALA A 231 -0.19 6.46 1.77
C ALA A 231 -1.66 6.42 2.20
N VAL A 232 -1.99 5.58 3.17
CA VAL A 232 -3.31 5.56 3.83
C VAL A 232 -3.27 6.53 5.00
N VAL A 233 -4.25 7.44 5.09
CA VAL A 233 -4.41 8.36 6.22
C VAL A 233 -5.34 7.73 7.24
N THR A 234 -4.88 7.58 8.48
CA THR A 234 -5.69 6.99 9.56
C THR A 234 -5.30 7.55 10.93
N VAL A 235 -6.05 7.17 11.96
CA VAL A 235 -5.73 7.42 13.37
C VAL A 235 -5.41 6.09 14.05
N GLU A 236 -4.35 6.06 14.85
CA GLU A 236 -3.98 4.88 15.65
C GLU A 236 -3.86 5.25 17.12
N GLY A 237 -4.20 4.29 17.99
CA GLY A 237 -4.04 4.42 19.44
C GLY A 237 -2.58 4.40 19.89
N THR A 238 -2.25 5.22 20.89
CA THR A 238 -0.90 5.35 21.45
C THR A 238 -0.93 5.28 22.98
N ASP A 239 0.19 4.91 23.60
CA ASP A 239 0.32 4.91 25.07
C ASP A 239 0.48 6.34 25.64
N THR A 240 0.88 7.28 24.79
CA THR A 240 1.05 8.70 25.12
C THR A 240 -0.13 9.53 24.61
N VAL A 241 -0.42 10.61 25.33
CA VAL A 241 -1.47 11.57 24.96
C VAL A 241 -0.89 12.62 24.00
N HIS A 242 -1.61 12.88 22.91
CA HIS A 242 -1.28 13.89 21.91
C HIS A 242 -2.45 14.85 21.72
N LYS A 243 -2.13 16.11 21.45
CA LYS A 243 -3.10 17.15 21.15
C LYS A 243 -3.46 17.11 19.67
N LEU A 244 -4.68 16.68 19.35
CA LEU A 244 -5.19 16.52 17.99
C LEU A 244 -6.28 17.57 17.69
N PRO A 245 -6.36 18.11 16.45
CA PRO A 245 -7.44 18.99 16.05
C PRO A 245 -8.79 18.26 15.99
N LEU A 246 -9.85 18.90 16.44
CA LEU A 246 -11.24 18.44 16.32
C LEU A 246 -12.02 19.14 15.20
N ALA A 247 -11.46 20.22 14.65
CA ALA A 247 -12.02 20.99 13.56
C ALA A 247 -10.92 21.31 12.53
N PRO A 248 -11.27 21.51 11.24
CA PRO A 248 -10.32 21.92 10.22
C PRO A 248 -9.58 23.19 10.62
N LEU A 249 -8.26 23.19 10.48
CA LEU A 249 -7.39 24.30 10.87
C LEU A 249 -7.00 25.19 9.71
N LEU A 250 -7.13 24.71 8.47
CA LEU A 250 -6.69 25.46 7.29
C LEU A 250 -7.58 26.69 7.09
N VAL A 251 -6.97 27.86 6.93
CA VAL A 251 -7.65 29.12 6.63
C VAL A 251 -7.57 29.40 5.14
N ASP A 252 -8.69 29.73 4.51
CA ASP A 252 -8.70 30.20 3.12
C ASP A 252 -7.93 31.53 3.02
N SER A 253 -6.75 31.48 2.41
CA SER A 253 -6.00 32.69 2.10
C SER A 253 -6.72 33.43 0.97
N GLN A 254 -7.24 34.62 1.25
CA GLN A 254 -7.76 35.52 0.22
C GLN A 254 -6.61 35.88 -0.73
N ALA A 255 -6.88 35.77 -2.04
CA ALA A 255 -5.92 35.90 -3.12
C ALA A 255 -4.95 37.10 -2.98
N GLY A 256 -3.65 36.83 -3.12
CA GLY A 256 -2.64 37.87 -3.30
C GLY A 256 -1.27 37.50 -2.73
N GLU A 257 -0.47 36.84 -3.58
CA GLU A 257 0.99 36.64 -3.44
C GLU A 257 1.47 35.77 -2.26
N ASP A 258 2.13 34.67 -2.63
CA ASP A 258 2.67 33.55 -1.82
C ASP A 258 1.64 32.58 -1.21
N SER A 259 1.57 31.36 -1.78
CA SER A 259 0.65 30.27 -1.40
C SER A 259 1.03 29.57 -0.08
N HIS A 260 1.33 30.35 0.95
CA HIS A 260 1.63 29.85 2.29
C HIS A 260 0.36 29.33 2.97
N LEU A 261 0.41 28.05 3.38
CA LEU A 261 -0.66 27.43 4.16
C LEU A 261 -0.73 28.08 5.55
N ALA A 262 -1.78 28.85 5.80
CA ALA A 262 -2.08 29.41 7.11
C ALA A 262 -2.95 28.43 7.89
N PHE A 263 -2.53 28.09 9.10
CA PHE A 263 -3.27 27.22 10.01
C PHE A 263 -3.65 27.97 11.28
N LEU A 264 -4.87 27.75 11.75
CA LEU A 264 -5.30 28.23 13.06
C LEU A 264 -4.48 27.58 14.17
N PRO A 265 -4.17 28.32 15.26
CA PRO A 265 -3.48 27.75 16.40
C PRO A 265 -4.39 26.72 17.11
N LEU A 266 -3.78 25.66 17.67
CA LEU A 266 -4.48 24.64 18.45
C LEU A 266 -4.92 25.20 19.81
N THR A 267 -6.08 25.85 19.85
CA THR A 267 -6.75 26.27 21.10
C THR A 267 -7.49 25.10 21.75
N ASN A 268 -7.86 25.23 23.02
CA ASN A 268 -8.62 24.18 23.74
C ASN A 268 -10.01 23.92 23.15
N GLU A 269 -10.53 24.83 22.32
CA GLU A 269 -11.81 24.70 21.63
C GLU A 269 -11.69 23.90 20.32
N LEU A 270 -10.54 24.03 19.64
CA LEU A 270 -10.29 23.42 18.33
C LEU A 270 -9.53 22.09 18.43
N SER A 271 -9.19 21.63 19.63
CA SER A 271 -8.35 20.46 19.83
C SER A 271 -8.69 19.67 21.09
N VAL A 272 -8.18 18.45 21.13
CA VAL A 272 -8.40 17.51 22.23
C VAL A 272 -7.11 16.75 22.52
N ASP A 273 -6.89 16.46 23.79
CA ASP A 273 -5.85 15.55 24.25
C ASP A 273 -6.39 14.11 24.20
N LEU A 274 -5.83 13.29 23.31
CA LEU A 274 -6.23 11.88 23.13
C LEU A 274 -5.01 10.94 23.16
N PRO A 275 -5.17 9.70 23.64
CA PRO A 275 -4.17 8.63 23.50
C PRO A 275 -4.18 8.07 22.07
N ALA A 276 -4.03 8.95 21.08
CA ALA A 276 -4.05 8.63 19.67
C ALA A 276 -3.18 9.60 18.87
N VAL A 277 -2.76 9.18 17.67
CA VAL A 277 -1.99 9.99 16.73
C VAL A 277 -2.47 9.74 15.31
N PHE A 278 -2.32 10.73 14.42
CA PHE A 278 -2.53 10.49 13.00
C PHE A 278 -1.34 9.74 12.43
N VAL A 279 -1.59 8.87 11.45
CA VAL A 279 -0.58 8.02 10.84
C VAL A 279 -0.75 8.00 9.33
N LEU A 280 0.35 8.24 8.61
CA LEU A 280 0.50 7.84 7.21
C LEU A 280 1.00 6.40 7.18
N LYS A 281 0.16 5.47 6.69
CA LYS A 281 0.48 4.04 6.64
C LYS A 281 0.79 3.61 5.20
N PHE A 282 1.85 2.82 5.06
CA PHE A 282 2.33 2.31 3.78
C PHE A 282 2.21 0.80 3.73
N HIS A 283 1.65 0.31 2.63
CA HIS A 283 1.58 -1.11 2.35
C HIS A 283 1.84 -1.32 0.85
N PRO A 284 3.02 -1.81 0.46
CA PRO A 284 4.14 -2.28 1.30
C PRO A 284 4.93 -1.14 2.01
N PRO A 285 5.78 -1.47 3.01
CA PRO A 285 6.69 -0.51 3.64
C PRO A 285 7.70 0.11 2.65
N ILE A 286 8.10 1.35 2.90
CA ILE A 286 8.99 2.12 2.00
C ILE A 286 10.44 2.09 2.53
N PRO A 287 11.43 1.65 1.72
CA PRO A 287 12.85 1.84 2.01
C PRO A 287 13.18 3.33 2.13
N THR A 288 13.63 3.77 3.29
CA THR A 288 13.89 5.19 3.55
C THR A 288 15.27 5.37 4.16
N SER A 289 16.02 6.34 3.67
CA SER A 289 17.34 6.68 4.20
C SER A 289 17.25 7.21 5.63
N SER A 290 18.29 6.99 6.44
CA SER A 290 18.31 7.44 7.83
C SER A 290 18.17 8.96 7.94
N SER A 291 18.82 9.72 7.07
CA SER A 291 18.70 11.19 7.01
C SER A 291 17.28 11.65 6.67
N SER A 292 16.61 11.01 5.70
CA SER A 292 15.21 11.31 5.39
C SER A 292 14.29 10.98 6.57
N THR A 293 14.55 9.89 7.30
CA THR A 293 13.77 9.58 8.51
C THR A 293 13.96 10.59 9.63
N GLU A 294 15.18 11.09 9.83
CA GLU A 294 15.49 12.14 10.82
C GLU A 294 14.83 13.47 10.44
N GLU A 295 14.80 13.81 9.15
CA GLU A 295 14.13 15.00 8.65
C GLU A 295 12.61 14.91 8.84
N ILE A 296 12.00 13.75 8.53
CA ILE A 296 10.59 13.49 8.79
C ILE A 296 10.28 13.62 10.29
N GLN A 297 11.11 13.05 11.17
CA GLN A 297 10.93 13.18 12.63
C GLN A 297 10.97 14.63 13.10
N ARG A 298 11.86 15.45 12.50
CA ARG A 298 11.94 16.89 12.79
C ARG A 298 10.69 17.64 12.33
N LEU A 299 10.14 17.29 11.18
CA LEU A 299 8.93 17.92 10.63
C LEU A 299 7.66 17.53 11.41
N THR A 300 7.55 16.28 11.84
CA THR A 300 6.37 15.80 12.58
C THR A 300 6.44 16.15 14.07
N GLY A 301 7.64 16.38 14.61
CA GLY A 301 7.85 16.57 16.05
C GLY A 301 7.59 15.30 16.86
N MET A 302 7.51 14.14 16.20
CA MET A 302 7.14 12.86 16.80
C MET A 302 8.32 11.88 16.74
N PRO A 303 8.95 11.54 17.88
CA PRO A 303 10.00 10.53 17.92
C PRO A 303 9.35 9.15 17.84
N GLY A 304 9.14 8.61 16.63
CA GLY A 304 8.43 7.33 16.55
C GLY A 304 8.06 6.81 15.17
N ILE A 305 8.91 6.97 14.14
CA ILE A 305 8.72 6.19 12.91
C ILE A 305 8.78 4.72 13.31
N GLN A 306 7.63 4.04 13.30
CA GLN A 306 7.46 2.68 13.78
C GLN A 306 8.10 1.75 12.74
N ILE A 307 9.40 1.53 12.86
CA ILE A 307 10.19 0.66 11.98
C ILE A 307 9.76 -0.79 12.27
N SER A 308 9.11 -1.44 11.30
CA SER A 308 8.73 -2.85 11.44
C SER A 308 9.95 -3.73 11.17
N GLY A 309 10.48 -4.39 12.21
CA GLY A 309 11.34 -5.58 12.13
C GLY A 309 12.83 -5.34 11.82
N LEU A 310 13.65 -5.42 12.88
CA LEU A 310 15.10 -5.73 12.95
C LEU A 310 16.07 -5.17 11.88
N GLU A 311 16.91 -4.27 12.38
CA GLU A 311 18.24 -3.83 11.91
C GLU A 311 18.29 -2.80 10.77
N ARG A 312 18.94 -1.67 11.05
CA ARG A 312 19.40 -0.72 10.02
C ARG A 312 20.24 -1.51 9.02
N ALA A 313 19.88 -1.44 7.76
CA ALA A 313 20.61 -2.09 6.67
C ALA A 313 21.01 -1.02 5.64
N PRO A 314 21.99 -1.30 4.77
CA PRO A 314 22.26 -0.42 3.65
C PRO A 314 20.99 -0.21 2.81
N LEU A 315 20.69 1.05 2.47
CA LEU A 315 19.45 1.44 1.79
C LEU A 315 19.21 0.65 0.50
N TYR A 316 20.26 0.39 -0.27
CA TYR A 316 20.14 -0.38 -1.51
C TYR A 316 19.68 -1.82 -1.26
N GLU A 317 20.07 -2.46 -0.14
CA GLU A 317 19.62 -3.82 0.20
C GLU A 317 18.12 -3.82 0.53
N LEU A 318 17.65 -2.79 1.23
CA LEU A 318 16.22 -2.62 1.51
C LEU A 318 15.40 -2.38 0.24
N ILE A 319 15.94 -1.61 -0.71
CA ILE A 319 15.31 -1.38 -2.02
C ILE A 319 15.23 -2.69 -2.81
N VAL A 320 16.34 -3.44 -2.90
CA VAL A 320 16.39 -4.74 -3.57
C VAL A 320 15.39 -5.72 -2.92
N GLN A 321 15.41 -5.84 -1.59
CA GLN A 321 14.52 -6.74 -0.86
C GLN A 321 13.05 -6.38 -1.08
N SER A 322 12.70 -5.09 -1.04
CA SER A 322 11.32 -4.63 -1.26
C SER A 322 10.88 -4.90 -2.69
N THR A 323 11.74 -4.65 -3.67
CA THR A 323 11.46 -4.89 -5.10
C THR A 323 11.27 -6.38 -5.39
N LEU A 324 12.05 -7.26 -4.75
CA LEU A 324 11.90 -8.71 -4.91
C LEU A 324 10.66 -9.25 -4.20
N LYS A 325 10.32 -8.74 -3.00
CA LYS A 325 9.09 -9.11 -2.27
C LYS A 325 7.82 -8.67 -2.99
N GLU A 326 7.84 -7.53 -3.68
CA GLU A 326 6.71 -7.09 -4.50
C GLU A 326 6.47 -8.05 -5.69
N LYS A 327 7.55 -8.65 -6.21
CA LYS A 327 7.51 -9.58 -7.34
C LYS A 327 7.29 -11.05 -6.95
N CYS A 328 7.56 -11.46 -5.69
CA CYS A 328 7.49 -12.86 -5.23
C CYS A 328 6.76 -13.06 -3.88
N SER A 329 6.16 -14.25 -3.71
CA SER A 329 5.43 -14.66 -2.50
C SER A 329 6.26 -15.40 -1.43
N GLU A 330 7.52 -15.78 -1.68
CA GLU A 330 8.35 -16.58 -0.74
C GLU A 330 9.84 -16.17 -0.70
N ASP A 331 10.52 -16.58 0.38
CA ASP A 331 11.84 -16.13 0.86
C ASP A 331 13.00 -16.37 -0.14
N PHE A 332 13.50 -15.29 -0.75
CA PHE A 332 14.78 -15.31 -1.46
C PHE A 332 15.96 -15.00 -0.55
N SER A 333 17.08 -15.65 -0.84
CA SER A 333 18.38 -15.29 -0.26
C SER A 333 18.74 -13.85 -0.64
N THR A 334 18.85 -12.99 0.38
CA THR A 334 19.24 -11.56 0.34
C THR A 334 20.67 -11.30 -0.20
N ARG A 335 21.31 -12.29 -0.83
CA ARG A 335 22.71 -12.23 -1.29
C ARG A 335 22.91 -12.13 -2.80
N LYS A 336 21.85 -12.14 -3.62
CA LYS A 336 21.99 -11.85 -5.07
C LYS A 336 22.37 -10.37 -5.26
N SER A 337 23.53 -10.11 -5.86
CA SER A 337 23.99 -8.76 -6.20
C SER A 337 23.96 -8.46 -7.70
N CYS A 338 23.73 -9.49 -8.54
CA CYS A 338 23.63 -9.36 -10.00
C CYS A 338 22.21 -9.67 -10.47
N PHE A 339 21.65 -8.81 -11.31
CA PHE A 339 20.27 -8.90 -11.80
C PHE A 339 20.23 -8.80 -13.33
N LEU A 340 19.40 -9.62 -13.97
CA LEU A 340 19.23 -9.65 -15.42
C LEU A 340 17.98 -8.87 -15.82
N VAL A 341 18.17 -7.74 -16.51
CA VAL A 341 17.09 -6.92 -17.06
C VAL A 341 17.03 -7.12 -18.58
N SER A 342 15.84 -7.48 -19.08
CA SER A 342 15.58 -7.61 -20.52
C SER A 342 14.70 -6.45 -20.97
N LEU A 343 15.20 -5.66 -21.92
CA LEU A 343 14.42 -4.59 -22.56
C LEU A 343 13.84 -5.09 -23.88
N PRO A 344 12.65 -4.61 -24.30
CA PRO A 344 12.10 -4.93 -25.62
C PRO A 344 13.09 -4.57 -26.73
N ASP A 345 13.28 -5.48 -27.68
CA ASP A 345 14.12 -5.33 -28.88
C ASP A 345 15.56 -4.85 -28.59
N GLY A 346 16.12 -5.23 -27.44
CA GLY A 346 17.43 -4.77 -26.98
C GLY A 346 18.33 -5.88 -26.42
N PRO A 347 19.62 -5.58 -26.21
CA PRO A 347 20.54 -6.50 -25.55
C PRO A 347 20.09 -6.83 -24.13
N LYS A 348 20.53 -7.97 -23.62
CA LYS A 348 20.34 -8.37 -22.22
C LYS A 348 21.30 -7.55 -21.35
N HIS A 349 20.79 -6.91 -20.29
CA HIS A 349 21.59 -6.11 -19.38
C HIS A 349 21.78 -6.83 -18.05
N HIS A 350 23.02 -6.94 -17.58
CA HIS A 350 23.38 -7.42 -16.26
C HIS A 350 23.75 -6.23 -15.38
N TYR A 351 23.05 -6.09 -14.25
CA TYR A 351 23.30 -5.04 -13.26
C TYR A 351 23.87 -5.65 -11.99
N PHE A 352 25.11 -5.32 -11.68
CA PHE A 352 25.74 -5.63 -10.40
C PHE A 352 25.59 -4.43 -9.46
N ILE A 353 24.85 -4.58 -8.36
CA ILE A 353 24.75 -3.53 -7.35
C ILE A 353 25.91 -3.71 -6.37
N ASN A 354 26.88 -2.79 -6.43
CA ASN A 354 28.06 -2.82 -5.59
C ASN A 354 27.68 -2.46 -4.14
N LYS A 355 28.07 -3.35 -3.23
CA LYS A 355 27.81 -3.23 -1.81
C LYS A 355 28.65 -2.16 -1.12
N GLY A 356 29.80 -1.82 -1.71
CA GLY A 356 30.78 -0.88 -1.13
C GLY A 356 31.25 -1.28 0.28
N PRO A 357 32.17 -0.51 0.88
CA PRO A 357 32.34 -0.55 2.33
C PRO A 357 31.09 0.01 3.01
N GLU A 358 30.66 -0.59 4.13
CA GLU A 358 29.53 -0.09 4.90
C GLU A 358 29.78 1.36 5.34
N LYS A 359 29.04 2.29 4.75
CA LYS A 359 29.05 3.70 5.14
C LYS A 359 27.78 3.99 5.96
N PRO A 360 27.90 4.60 7.14
CA PRO A 360 26.74 4.93 7.97
C PRO A 360 25.75 5.85 7.25
N ASP A 361 26.23 6.74 6.37
CA ASP A 361 25.41 7.67 5.59
C ASP A 361 24.50 6.99 4.55
N LEU A 362 24.76 5.71 4.25
CA LEU A 362 23.96 4.89 3.32
C LEU A 362 23.01 3.92 4.05
N ALA A 363 22.92 4.01 5.38
CA ALA A 363 21.98 3.21 6.14
C ALA A 363 20.53 3.69 5.91
N GLY A 364 19.61 2.74 5.83
CA GLY A 364 18.18 2.99 5.73
C GLY A 364 17.37 2.07 6.64
N VAL A 365 16.06 2.29 6.62
CA VAL A 365 15.06 1.51 7.36
C VAL A 365 13.80 1.33 6.51
N LEU A 366 13.04 0.27 6.77
CA LEU A 366 11.71 0.07 6.16
C LEU A 366 10.66 0.83 6.99
N VAL A 367 10.02 1.80 6.35
CA VAL A 367 9.00 2.65 6.98
C VAL A 367 7.62 2.17 6.58
N SER A 368 6.90 1.60 7.55
CA SER A 368 5.49 1.19 7.36
C SER A 368 4.51 2.26 7.83
N LYS A 369 4.93 3.14 8.74
CA LYS A 369 4.07 4.16 9.37
C LYS A 369 4.86 5.42 9.73
N ILE A 370 4.26 6.59 9.49
CA ILE A 370 4.78 7.88 9.94
C ILE A 370 3.70 8.55 10.82
N PRO A 371 3.94 8.68 12.13
CA PRO A 371 3.02 9.38 13.02
C PRO A 371 3.18 10.90 12.94
N PHE A 372 2.07 11.62 13.10
CA PHE A 372 2.02 13.08 13.16
C PHE A 372 0.77 13.57 13.93
N SER A 373 0.81 14.79 14.45
CA SER A 373 -0.30 15.39 15.20
C SER A 373 -0.96 16.57 14.48
N HIS A 374 -0.25 17.22 13.56
CA HIS A 374 -0.72 18.45 12.91
C HIS A 374 -0.63 18.35 11.37
N PRO A 375 -1.70 18.72 10.62
CA PRO A 375 -1.76 18.58 9.15
C PRO A 375 -0.66 19.34 8.40
N LYS A 376 -0.21 20.49 8.91
CA LYS A 376 0.90 21.31 8.37
C LYS A 376 2.16 20.53 7.97
N CYS A 377 2.50 19.43 8.65
CA CYS A 377 3.71 18.68 8.33
C CYS A 377 3.55 17.81 7.06
N VAL A 378 2.33 17.46 6.66
CA VAL A 378 2.06 16.47 5.61
C VAL A 378 2.67 16.88 4.26
N PRO A 379 2.53 18.11 3.75
CA PRO A 379 3.16 18.50 2.48
C PRO A 379 4.69 18.30 2.48
N GLY A 380 5.36 18.67 3.58
CA GLY A 380 6.81 18.50 3.71
C GLY A 380 7.22 17.02 3.77
N VAL A 381 6.48 16.22 4.53
CA VAL A 381 6.70 14.76 4.60
C VAL A 381 6.50 14.11 3.23
N ILE A 382 5.45 14.50 2.49
CA ILE A 382 5.17 13.99 1.15
C ILE A 382 6.32 14.32 0.18
N GLU A 383 6.90 15.52 0.23
CA GLU A 383 8.01 15.88 -0.66
C GLU A 383 9.28 15.06 -0.36
N ILE A 384 9.60 14.82 0.91
CA ILE A 384 10.70 13.92 1.30
C ILE A 384 10.44 12.50 0.79
N LEU A 385 9.22 11.99 0.95
CA LEU A 385 8.84 10.66 0.47
C LEU A 385 8.91 10.56 -1.05
N ARG A 386 8.48 11.59 -1.79
CA ARG A 386 8.62 11.64 -3.25
C ARG A 386 10.08 11.52 -3.67
N HIS A 387 10.97 12.27 -3.03
CA HIS A 387 12.40 12.22 -3.31
C HIS A 387 12.96 10.82 -3.02
N GLN A 388 12.63 10.25 -1.85
CA GLN A 388 13.06 8.91 -1.48
C GLN A 388 12.56 7.84 -2.46
N VAL A 389 11.29 7.87 -2.83
CA VAL A 389 10.72 6.89 -3.76
C VAL A 389 11.28 7.08 -5.18
N ALA A 390 11.56 8.31 -5.62
CA ALA A 390 12.23 8.55 -6.90
C ALA A 390 13.63 7.94 -6.95
N TYR A 391 14.43 8.08 -5.88
CA TYR A 391 15.72 7.41 -5.76
C TYR A 391 15.57 5.89 -5.76
N ASN A 392 14.63 5.37 -4.94
CA ASN A 392 14.35 3.93 -4.87
C ASN A 392 13.99 3.38 -6.25
N ASN A 393 13.13 4.06 -7.00
CA ASN A 393 12.69 3.65 -8.33
C ASN A 393 13.86 3.51 -9.32
N LEU A 394 14.83 4.43 -9.28
CA LEU A 394 16.02 4.33 -10.13
C LEU A 394 16.85 3.07 -9.82
N ILE A 395 17.09 2.79 -8.55
CA ILE A 395 17.82 1.58 -8.13
C ILE A 395 17.01 0.31 -8.42
N SER A 396 15.73 0.30 -8.08
CA SER A 396 14.78 -0.80 -8.35
C SER A 396 14.67 -1.11 -9.85
N SER A 397 14.86 -0.12 -10.73
CA SER A 397 14.83 -0.36 -12.18
C SER A 397 15.93 -1.31 -12.66
N CYS A 398 17.03 -1.44 -11.91
CA CYS A 398 18.11 -2.39 -12.17
C CYS A 398 17.82 -3.80 -11.63
N VAL A 399 16.75 -3.98 -10.85
CA VAL A 399 16.45 -5.21 -10.12
C VAL A 399 15.34 -6.00 -10.84
N SER A 400 15.64 -7.25 -11.17
CA SER A 400 14.76 -8.16 -11.90
C SER A 400 14.78 -9.54 -11.27
N GLU A 401 13.63 -10.22 -11.33
CA GLU A 401 13.46 -11.59 -10.84
C GLU A 401 14.08 -12.62 -11.78
N LYS A 402 14.13 -12.33 -13.09
CA LYS A 402 14.53 -13.31 -14.11
C LYS A 402 15.91 -13.87 -13.77
N ASP A 403 15.94 -15.18 -13.50
CA ASP A 403 17.20 -15.91 -13.37
C ASP A 403 18.00 -15.78 -14.65
N ILE A 404 19.32 -16.00 -14.52
CA ILE A 404 20.27 -16.03 -15.63
C ILE A 404 19.97 -17.28 -16.47
N ASN A 405 18.88 -17.26 -17.24
CA ASN A 405 18.65 -18.25 -18.26
C ASN A 405 19.54 -17.86 -19.44
N GLU A 406 20.59 -18.67 -19.64
CA GLU A 406 21.52 -18.65 -20.76
C GLU A 406 20.81 -19.05 -22.06
N ASP A 407 19.72 -18.37 -22.44
CA ASP A 407 19.22 -18.48 -23.80
C ASP A 407 20.14 -17.66 -24.72
N GLY A 408 20.77 -18.40 -25.62
CA GLY A 408 21.88 -17.98 -26.48
C GLY A 408 21.57 -16.88 -27.49
N ASP A 409 22.67 -16.32 -28.01
CA ASP A 409 22.82 -15.39 -29.16
C ASP A 409 22.45 -13.90 -29.01
N SER A 410 21.85 -13.45 -27.90
CA SER A 410 21.65 -12.01 -27.66
C SER A 410 22.87 -11.36 -27.00
N GLN A 411 23.37 -10.23 -27.54
CA GLN A 411 24.46 -9.43 -26.95
C GLN A 411 24.18 -9.11 -25.47
N GLN A 412 25.16 -9.37 -24.62
CA GLN A 412 25.08 -9.13 -23.17
C GLN A 412 25.92 -7.91 -22.79
N LEU A 413 25.34 -7.00 -22.00
CA LEU A 413 26.00 -5.82 -21.49
C LEU A 413 26.06 -5.87 -19.97
N TYR A 414 27.19 -5.49 -19.38
CA TYR A 414 27.42 -5.53 -17.94
C TYR A 414 27.57 -4.11 -17.39
N PHE A 415 26.90 -3.87 -16.27
CA PHE A 415 26.84 -2.58 -15.60
C PHE A 415 27.07 -2.78 -14.11
N GLU A 416 27.90 -1.94 -13.50
CA GLU A 416 28.05 -1.86 -12.05
C GLU A 416 27.37 -0.60 -11.53
N VAL A 417 26.47 -0.75 -10.57
CA VAL A 417 25.74 0.34 -9.90
C VAL A 417 26.33 0.52 -8.52
N ALA A 418 26.95 1.67 -8.26
CA ALA A 418 27.63 1.97 -7.01
C ALA A 418 26.97 3.18 -6.31
N PRO A 419 26.16 2.95 -5.25
CA PRO A 419 25.61 4.02 -4.43
C PRO A 419 26.71 4.86 -3.77
N HIS A 420 26.60 6.20 -3.82
CA HIS A 420 27.56 7.13 -3.20
C HIS A 420 26.96 7.88 -2.02
N LYS A 421 25.75 8.42 -2.22
CA LYS A 421 24.93 9.12 -1.23
C LYS A 421 23.51 8.56 -1.27
N ASN A 422 22.66 9.00 -0.34
CA ASN A 422 21.22 8.71 -0.37
C ASN A 422 20.47 9.38 -1.56
N THR A 423 21.12 10.32 -2.27
CA THR A 423 20.57 11.01 -3.44
C THR A 423 21.34 10.74 -4.74
N SER A 424 22.50 10.06 -4.68
CA SER A 424 23.34 9.89 -5.86
C SER A 424 24.10 8.58 -5.91
N PHE A 425 24.29 8.08 -7.14
CA PHE A 425 24.97 6.84 -7.43
C PHE A 425 25.65 6.89 -8.80
N SER A 426 26.59 5.99 -9.02
CA SER A 426 27.33 5.87 -10.28
C SER A 426 26.97 4.58 -11.01
N VAL A 427 26.93 4.62 -12.33
CA VAL A 427 26.78 3.47 -13.20
C VAL A 427 28.03 3.33 -14.05
N PHE A 428 28.82 2.29 -13.79
CA PHE A 428 30.03 1.95 -14.52
C PHE A 428 29.74 0.93 -15.62
N PHE A 429 30.38 1.10 -16.77
CA PHE A 429 30.21 0.24 -17.94
C PHE A 429 31.44 0.29 -18.84
N LEU A 430 31.61 -0.73 -19.67
CA LEU A 430 32.64 -0.70 -20.71
C LEU A 430 32.22 0.27 -21.82
N HIS A 431 33.17 1.10 -22.26
CA HIS A 431 32.93 2.05 -23.32
C HIS A 431 32.45 1.32 -24.59
N PRO A 432 31.39 1.78 -25.28
CA PRO A 432 30.83 1.05 -26.42
C PRO A 432 31.79 0.91 -27.62
N VAL A 433 32.85 1.71 -27.67
CA VAL A 433 33.81 1.79 -28.79
C VAL A 433 35.20 1.27 -28.39
N THR A 434 35.59 1.40 -27.12
CA THR A 434 36.94 1.10 -26.62
C THR A 434 36.85 0.16 -25.41
N GLU A 435 37.94 -0.47 -25.00
CA GLU A 435 37.93 -1.39 -23.85
C GLU A 435 38.08 -0.68 -22.49
N ASN A 436 38.02 0.65 -22.47
CA ASN A 436 38.13 1.46 -21.26
C ASN A 436 36.80 1.54 -20.49
N LEU A 437 36.90 1.82 -19.19
CA LEU A 437 35.74 2.00 -18.31
C LEU A 437 35.16 3.42 -18.45
N ALA A 438 33.85 3.52 -18.61
CA ALA A 438 33.07 4.74 -18.58
C ALA A 438 32.15 4.76 -17.35
N CYS A 439 31.75 5.95 -16.92
CA CYS A 439 30.89 6.14 -15.75
C CYS A 439 29.85 7.22 -16.00
N VAL A 440 28.60 6.96 -15.63
CA VAL A 440 27.57 7.99 -15.50
C VAL A 440 27.27 8.18 -14.01
N ILE A 441 27.48 9.38 -13.51
CA ILE A 441 27.02 9.80 -12.19
C ILE A 441 25.60 10.33 -12.33
N ILE A 442 24.69 9.82 -11.51
CA ILE A 442 23.29 10.25 -11.44
C ILE A 442 23.07 10.87 -10.07
N ASP A 443 22.69 12.15 -10.04
CA ASP A 443 22.37 12.91 -8.83
C ASP A 443 20.90 13.37 -8.86
N LEU A 444 20.13 12.95 -7.87
CA LEU A 444 18.75 13.35 -7.69
C LEU A 444 18.73 14.63 -6.85
N VAL A 445 18.44 15.77 -7.47
CA VAL A 445 18.40 17.08 -6.80
C VAL A 445 17.07 17.26 -6.08
N THR A 446 15.97 16.92 -6.76
CA THR A 446 14.62 16.90 -6.20
C THR A 446 13.89 15.66 -6.69
N SER A 447 12.67 15.41 -6.21
CA SER A 447 11.84 14.29 -6.70
C SER A 447 11.58 14.31 -8.22
N ARG A 448 11.79 15.47 -8.87
CA ARG A 448 11.47 15.74 -10.28
C ARG A 448 12.69 16.18 -11.09
N GLU A 449 13.79 16.53 -10.41
CA GLU A 449 15.00 17.03 -11.03
C GLU A 449 16.18 16.10 -10.77
N VAL A 450 16.73 15.60 -11.86
CA VAL A 450 17.93 14.77 -11.91
C VAL A 450 19.01 15.52 -12.68
N GLN A 451 20.26 15.36 -12.28
CA GLN A 451 21.44 15.79 -13.03
C GLN A 451 22.31 14.56 -13.31
N CYS A 452 22.85 14.46 -14.53
CA CYS A 452 23.71 13.36 -14.91
C CYS A 452 25.02 13.86 -15.51
N HIS A 453 26.13 13.22 -15.12
CA HIS A 453 27.46 13.54 -15.60
C HIS A 453 28.14 12.28 -16.17
N LEU A 454 28.45 12.31 -17.46
CA LEU A 454 29.21 11.26 -18.13
C LEU A 454 30.71 11.55 -18.01
N HIS A 455 31.43 10.58 -17.48
CA HIS A 455 32.88 10.56 -17.39
C HIS A 455 33.44 9.46 -18.29
N LEU A 456 34.31 9.87 -19.20
CA LEU A 456 35.04 8.99 -20.13
C LEU A 456 36.54 9.11 -19.84
N ASN A 457 37.33 8.12 -20.27
CA ASN A 457 38.77 8.29 -20.29
C ASN A 457 39.11 9.43 -21.27
N PRO A 458 39.98 10.40 -20.92
CA PRO A 458 40.36 11.49 -21.83
C PRO A 458 40.92 11.04 -23.19
N GLN A 459 41.41 9.80 -23.28
CA GLN A 459 41.94 9.21 -24.52
C GLN A 459 40.86 8.55 -25.38
N ASP A 460 39.65 8.33 -24.84
CA ASP A 460 38.56 7.71 -25.57
C ASP A 460 37.87 8.71 -26.51
N PRO A 461 37.34 8.23 -27.66
CA PRO A 461 36.50 9.07 -28.50
C PRO A 461 35.24 9.47 -27.74
N SER A 462 34.77 10.70 -27.97
CA SER A 462 33.55 11.19 -27.34
C SER A 462 32.33 10.37 -27.76
N LEU A 463 31.45 10.11 -26.81
CA LEU A 463 30.13 9.58 -27.12
C LEU A 463 29.21 10.71 -27.59
N ASN A 464 28.35 10.44 -28.57
CA ASN A 464 27.26 11.34 -28.99
C ASN A 464 26.18 11.56 -27.92
N SER A 465 26.41 11.11 -26.69
CA SER A 465 25.52 11.25 -25.54
C SER A 465 26.10 12.31 -24.60
N SER A 466 25.64 13.56 -24.71
CA SER A 466 26.01 14.63 -23.78
C SER A 466 25.35 14.45 -22.40
N ASN A 467 25.88 15.17 -21.39
CA ASN A 467 25.27 15.23 -20.06
C ASN A 467 23.78 15.64 -20.12
N ASP A 468 23.43 16.61 -20.97
CA ASP A 468 22.05 17.05 -21.17
C ASP A 468 21.17 15.99 -21.83
N PHE A 469 21.74 15.21 -22.75
CA PHE A 469 21.02 14.08 -23.36
C PHE A 469 20.67 13.03 -22.30
N ILE A 470 21.66 12.61 -21.50
CA ILE A 470 21.48 11.59 -20.47
C ILE A 470 20.51 12.08 -19.40
N THR A 471 20.68 13.32 -18.94
CA THR A 471 19.79 13.95 -17.95
C THR A 471 18.34 13.95 -18.42
N ARG A 472 18.09 14.34 -19.68
CA ARG A 472 16.74 14.32 -20.26
C ARG A 472 16.20 12.90 -20.41
N ALA A 473 17.05 11.93 -20.76
CA ALA A 473 16.65 10.54 -20.85
C ALA A 473 16.20 10.00 -19.49
N VAL A 474 17.00 10.22 -18.43
CA VAL A 474 16.64 9.81 -17.06
C VAL A 474 15.35 10.49 -16.61
N LYS A 475 15.19 11.80 -16.81
CA LYS A 475 13.95 12.52 -16.44
C LYS A 475 12.70 11.96 -17.13
N ARG A 476 12.83 11.43 -18.36
CA ARG A 476 11.70 10.91 -19.14
C ARG A 476 11.29 9.48 -18.80
N CYS A 477 12.20 8.67 -18.25
CA CYS A 477 11.91 7.26 -17.97
C CYS A 477 12.07 6.87 -16.50
N MET A 478 12.89 7.59 -15.73
CA MET A 478 13.33 7.19 -14.39
C MET A 478 13.78 5.73 -14.31
N SER A 479 14.49 5.26 -15.34
CA SER A 479 14.93 3.87 -15.51
C SER A 479 16.37 3.82 -16.02
N VAL A 480 17.27 3.29 -15.20
CA VAL A 480 18.70 3.13 -15.55
C VAL A 480 18.87 2.23 -16.79
N PRO A 481 18.21 1.06 -16.91
CA PRO A 481 18.30 0.23 -18.11
C PRO A 481 17.93 0.94 -19.41
N VAL A 482 16.83 1.71 -19.40
CA VAL A 482 16.38 2.44 -20.60
C VAL A 482 17.42 3.48 -21.02
N VAL A 483 18.06 4.14 -20.05
CA VAL A 483 19.10 5.15 -20.29
C VAL A 483 20.36 4.50 -20.85
N MET A 484 20.83 3.40 -20.25
CA MET A 484 22.01 2.69 -20.77
C MET A 484 21.78 2.18 -22.19
N ARG A 485 20.58 1.66 -22.49
CA ARG A 485 20.20 1.28 -23.86
C ARG A 485 20.28 2.47 -24.81
N ALA A 486 19.82 3.65 -24.40
CA ALA A 486 19.89 4.85 -25.23
C ALA A 486 21.33 5.29 -25.52
N ILE A 487 22.21 5.24 -24.51
CA ILE A 487 23.65 5.54 -24.67
C ILE A 487 24.30 4.58 -25.67
N PHE A 488 24.10 3.27 -25.51
CA PHE A 488 24.66 2.26 -26.41
C PHE A 488 24.10 2.36 -27.83
N ARG A 489 22.80 2.62 -27.98
CA ARG A 489 22.18 2.82 -29.30
C ARG A 489 22.73 4.05 -30.01
N ASN A 490 22.96 5.15 -29.29
CA ASN A 490 23.57 6.35 -29.87
C ASN A 490 25.02 6.13 -30.28
N ALA A 491 25.78 5.36 -29.49
CA ALA A 491 27.15 5.00 -29.84
C ALA A 491 27.21 4.08 -31.08
N ALA A 492 26.26 3.13 -31.22
CA ALA A 492 26.18 2.27 -32.39
C ALA A 492 25.86 3.04 -33.68
N LYS A 493 24.95 4.03 -33.63
CA LYS A 493 24.67 4.91 -34.78
C LYS A 493 25.90 5.69 -35.22
N ALA A 494 26.66 6.24 -34.26
CA ALA A 494 27.89 6.96 -34.56
C ALA A 494 28.96 6.11 -35.28
N LYS A 495 28.98 4.79 -35.02
CA LYS A 495 29.85 3.85 -35.75
C LYS A 495 29.36 3.51 -37.16
N ALA A 496 28.06 3.66 -37.44
CA ALA A 496 27.48 3.35 -38.75
C ALA A 496 27.54 4.55 -39.71
N ASP A 497 27.60 5.77 -39.16
CA ASP A 497 27.71 7.02 -39.92
C ASP A 497 29.18 7.44 -40.23
N ASN A 498 30.16 6.73 -39.66
CA ASN A 498 31.60 6.84 -39.96
C ASN A 498 32.05 5.63 -40.78
#